data_AF-E7G5Y0-F1
#
_entry.id   AF-E7G5Y0-F1
#
_cell.length_a   1.000
_cell.length_b   1.000
_cell.length_c   1.000
_cell.angle_alpha   90.00
_cell.angle_beta   90.00
_cell.angle_gamma   90.00
#
_symmetry.space_group_name_H-M   'P 1'
#
loop_
_entity.id
_entity.type
_entity.pdbx_description
1 polymer ?
#
loop_
_entity_poly.entity_id
_entity_poly.type
_entity_poly.pdbx_seq_one_letter_code
_entity_poly.pdbx_strand_id
1 'polypeptide(L)'
;MEKRIFVISDLHGQFVLLQLLLDRIGFNDNDELYILGDIMDRGPNSIDIYYFVQAMDNIHMIKGNHEIMMRQSMQTALKYNDLDSERSNPYRLWKQNGAQKTVNSIREYLQKDCIPYEEYFDLKQMFIKEVIAFIDSLPSYIELDLNDKHYVLVHAGVDPEIPLEENNEDILAWIREYFYLNEANPNYTYIFGHTPCCFINDDHSFDIWHDPDYHNKIAIDGGLAVGNKGQLNCLCLTTGEVTVIKYEEGQPK
;
A
#
# COMPACT_ATOMS: atom_id res chain seq x y z
N MET A 1 27.03 -7.15 7.18
CA MET A 1 25.89 -8.05 7.46
C MET A 1 25.31 -8.46 6.13
N GLU A 2 24.68 -9.63 6.04
CA GLU A 2 24.03 -10.05 4.80
C GLU A 2 22.80 -9.17 4.55
N LYS A 3 22.55 -8.84 3.27
CA LYS A 3 21.43 -8.00 2.84
C LYS A 3 20.10 -8.67 3.20
N ARG A 4 19.23 -8.00 3.96
CA ARG A 4 17.90 -8.51 4.29
C ARG A 4 16.85 -7.85 3.40
N ILE A 5 15.92 -8.64 2.91
CA ILE A 5 14.79 -8.16 2.11
C ILE A 5 13.52 -8.33 2.93
N PHE A 6 12.81 -7.24 3.16
CA PHE A 6 11.55 -7.20 3.90
C PHE A 6 10.39 -6.83 2.98
N VAL A 7 9.21 -7.37 3.28
CA VAL A 7 7.97 -7.03 2.57
C VAL A 7 6.87 -6.71 3.58
N ILE A 8 6.16 -5.61 3.36
CA ILE A 8 4.98 -5.16 4.11
C ILE A 8 3.88 -4.73 3.15
N SER A 9 2.66 -4.55 3.64
CA SER A 9 1.56 -4.01 2.83
C SER A 9 0.63 -3.10 3.65
N ASP A 10 -0.23 -2.37 2.93
CA ASP A 10 -1.46 -1.72 3.43
C ASP A 10 -1.29 -0.93 4.73
N LEU A 11 -0.48 0.13 4.68
CA LEU A 11 -0.21 0.97 5.86
C LEU A 11 -1.38 1.87 6.24
N HIS A 12 -2.19 2.32 5.28
CA HIS A 12 -3.36 3.17 5.50
C HIS A 12 -3.14 4.29 6.51
N GLY A 13 -2.13 5.14 6.26
CA GLY A 13 -1.82 6.30 7.09
C GLY A 13 -1.35 5.98 8.51
N GLN A 14 -0.96 4.74 8.83
CA GLN A 14 -0.43 4.34 10.15
C GLN A 14 1.10 4.52 10.26
N PHE A 15 1.59 5.75 10.15
CA PHE A 15 3.03 6.03 10.11
C PHE A 15 3.77 5.58 11.39
N VAL A 16 3.14 5.76 12.56
CA VAL A 16 3.73 5.34 13.84
C VAL A 16 4.00 3.82 13.85
N LEU A 17 3.11 3.01 13.28
CA LEU A 17 3.31 1.56 13.18
C LEU A 17 4.48 1.21 12.25
N LEU A 18 4.64 1.93 11.13
CA LEU A 18 5.80 1.78 10.26
C LEU A 18 7.10 2.09 11.01
N GLN A 19 7.15 3.19 11.77
CA GLN A 19 8.34 3.54 12.55
C GLN A 19 8.68 2.49 13.60
N LEU A 20 7.68 2.00 14.34
CA LEU A 20 7.84 0.92 15.32
C LEU A 20 8.34 -0.37 14.67
N LEU A 21 7.85 -0.69 13.46
CA LEU A 21 8.31 -1.84 12.72
C LEU A 21 9.79 -1.73 12.34
N LEU A 22 10.18 -0.60 11.74
CA LEU A 22 11.56 -0.38 11.31
C LEU A 22 12.54 -0.45 12.48
N ASP A 23 12.17 0.09 13.64
CA ASP A 23 12.94 -0.03 14.88
C ASP A 23 13.04 -1.51 15.34
N ARG A 24 11.91 -2.23 15.35
CA ARG A 24 11.84 -3.62 15.82
C ARG A 24 12.67 -4.58 14.98
N ILE A 25 12.70 -4.40 13.67
CA ILE A 25 13.52 -5.23 12.76
C ILE A 25 14.98 -4.75 12.69
N GLY A 26 15.29 -3.62 13.33
CA GLY A 26 16.59 -2.95 13.23
C GLY A 26 16.95 -2.62 11.79
N PHE A 27 16.01 -2.03 11.06
CA PHE A 27 16.18 -1.68 9.64
C PHE A 27 17.34 -0.70 9.46
N ASN A 28 18.21 -0.95 8.49
CA ASN A 28 19.36 -0.12 8.18
C ASN A 28 19.64 -0.06 6.66
N ASP A 29 20.59 0.77 6.27
CA ASP A 29 20.92 1.06 4.86
C ASP A 29 21.38 -0.17 4.03
N ASN A 30 21.69 -1.32 4.64
CA ASN A 30 22.00 -2.55 3.90
C ASN A 30 20.76 -3.41 3.61
N ASP A 31 19.62 -3.10 4.20
CA ASP A 31 18.37 -3.83 4.00
C ASP A 31 17.55 -3.19 2.88
N GLU A 32 16.61 -3.93 2.31
CA GLU A 32 15.59 -3.42 1.39
C GLU A 32 14.21 -3.66 1.98
N LEU A 33 13.30 -2.71 1.81
CA LEU A 33 11.89 -2.86 2.16
C LEU A 33 11.02 -2.67 0.94
N TYR A 34 10.15 -3.64 0.65
CA TYR A 34 9.13 -3.54 -0.39
C TYR A 34 7.75 -3.33 0.26
N ILE A 35 7.04 -2.28 -0.18
CA ILE A 35 5.71 -1.92 0.29
C ILE A 35 4.70 -2.24 -0.83
N LEU A 36 3.73 -3.11 -0.53
CA LEU A 36 2.77 -3.60 -1.53
C LEU A 36 1.59 -2.66 -1.78
N GLY A 37 1.79 -1.34 -1.74
CA GLY A 37 0.73 -0.36 -1.98
C GLY A 37 -0.07 0.05 -0.74
N ASP A 38 -1.09 0.88 -0.96
CA ASP A 38 -2.09 1.31 0.02
C ASP A 38 -1.48 2.00 1.26
N ILE A 39 -0.56 2.94 1.01
CA ILE A 39 0.09 3.69 2.09
C ILE A 39 -0.79 4.81 2.65
N MET A 40 -1.78 5.24 1.87
CA MET A 40 -2.65 6.37 2.20
C MET A 40 -4.04 5.93 2.64
N ASP A 41 -4.82 6.93 3.06
CA ASP A 41 -6.23 6.86 3.47
C ASP A 41 -6.46 6.16 4.82
N ARG A 42 -7.67 6.34 5.36
CA ARG A 42 -8.17 5.76 6.62
C ARG A 42 -7.44 6.21 7.90
N GLY A 43 -6.10 6.20 7.92
CA GLY A 43 -5.26 6.71 9.00
C GLY A 43 -4.88 8.18 8.87
N PRO A 44 -4.27 8.76 9.92
CA PRO A 44 -4.02 10.20 10.00
C PRO A 44 -2.74 10.69 9.30
N ASN A 45 -1.78 9.81 8.98
CA ASN A 45 -0.42 10.20 8.60
C ASN A 45 -0.05 9.91 7.13
N SER A 46 -1.01 10.00 6.19
CA SER A 46 -0.75 9.70 4.77
C SER A 46 0.41 10.53 4.19
N ILE A 47 0.50 11.81 4.55
CA ILE A 47 1.54 12.73 4.04
C ILE A 47 2.92 12.40 4.62
N ASP A 48 2.97 12.00 5.88
CA ASP A 48 4.22 11.60 6.53
C ASP A 48 4.81 10.36 5.85
N ILE A 49 3.98 9.34 5.57
CA ILE A 49 4.42 8.13 4.87
C ILE A 49 4.84 8.45 3.44
N TYR A 50 4.09 9.29 2.73
CA TYR A 50 4.41 9.72 1.36
C TYR A 50 5.83 10.32 1.27
N TYR A 51 6.16 11.28 2.14
CA TYR A 51 7.50 11.88 2.15
C TYR A 51 8.57 10.93 2.68
N PHE A 52 8.23 10.09 3.65
CA PHE A 52 9.17 9.10 4.19
C PHE A 52 9.63 8.10 3.12
N VAL A 53 8.70 7.53 2.35
CA VAL A 53 9.01 6.56 1.29
C VAL A 53 9.83 7.21 0.18
N GLN A 54 9.53 8.45 -0.20
CA GLN A 54 10.30 9.17 -1.23
C GLN A 54 11.73 9.51 -0.80
N ALA A 55 11.98 9.65 0.50
CA ALA A 55 13.28 10.05 1.02
C ALA A 55 14.26 8.88 1.17
N MET A 56 13.80 7.63 1.04
CA MET A 56 14.59 6.43 1.31
C MET A 56 14.89 5.66 0.03
N ASP A 57 16.19 5.53 -0.30
CA ASP A 57 16.63 4.84 -1.52
C ASP A 57 16.42 3.32 -1.47
N ASN A 58 16.37 2.75 -0.26
CA ASN A 58 16.23 1.31 0.02
C ASN A 58 14.80 0.91 0.43
N ILE A 59 13.83 1.77 0.13
CA ILE A 59 12.41 1.48 0.26
C ILE A 59 11.79 1.56 -1.13
N HIS A 60 11.18 0.46 -1.55
CA HIS A 60 10.52 0.32 -2.84
C HIS A 60 9.04 0.13 -2.62
N MET A 61 8.23 0.68 -3.52
CA MET A 61 6.78 0.61 -3.42
C MET A 61 6.18 0.29 -4.79
N ILE A 62 5.15 -0.55 -4.79
CA ILE A 62 4.22 -0.69 -5.91
C ILE A 62 2.95 0.11 -5.58
N LYS A 63 2.20 0.54 -6.59
CA LYS A 63 0.93 1.24 -6.34
C LYS A 63 -0.18 0.24 -5.97
N GLY A 64 -0.98 0.59 -4.96
CA GLY A 64 -2.22 -0.11 -4.63
C GLY A 64 -3.44 0.55 -5.27
N ASN A 65 -4.62 -0.01 -4.99
CA ASN A 65 -5.85 0.58 -5.51
C ASN A 65 -6.15 1.96 -4.92
N HIS A 66 -5.70 2.24 -3.70
CA HIS A 66 -5.86 3.57 -3.11
C HIS A 66 -5.03 4.63 -3.82
N GLU A 67 -3.79 4.33 -4.20
CA GLU A 67 -2.98 5.24 -5.01
C GLU A 67 -3.63 5.47 -6.39
N ILE A 68 -4.15 4.42 -7.04
CA ILE A 68 -4.83 4.53 -8.35
C ILE A 68 -6.08 5.42 -8.24
N MET A 69 -6.95 5.17 -7.23
CA MET A 69 -8.14 5.99 -6.98
C MET A 69 -7.78 7.45 -6.70
N MET A 70 -6.78 7.68 -5.85
CA MET A 70 -6.30 9.03 -5.55
C MET A 70 -5.81 9.73 -6.80
N ARG A 71 -4.98 9.07 -7.62
CA ARG A 71 -4.44 9.62 -8.87
C ARG A 71 -5.56 10.00 -9.85
N GLN A 72 -6.56 9.14 -10.04
CA GLN A 72 -7.74 9.44 -10.87
C GLN A 72 -8.56 10.63 -10.34
N SER A 73 -8.74 10.70 -9.02
CA SER A 73 -9.42 11.82 -8.34
C SER A 73 -8.65 13.12 -8.53
N MET A 74 -7.34 13.10 -8.29
CA MET A 74 -6.43 14.23 -8.44
C MET A 74 -6.35 14.76 -9.88
N GLN A 75 -6.34 13.86 -10.88
CA GLN A 75 -6.42 14.26 -12.29
C GLN A 75 -7.70 15.05 -12.57
N THR A 76 -8.80 14.67 -11.94
CA THR A 76 -10.08 15.39 -12.03
C THR A 76 -10.04 16.72 -11.26
N ALA A 77 -9.34 16.74 -10.11
CA ALA A 77 -9.12 17.94 -9.31
C ALA A 77 -8.29 19.01 -10.05
N LEU A 78 -7.33 18.63 -10.89
CA LEU A 78 -6.60 19.58 -11.75
C LEU A 78 -7.56 20.30 -12.73
N LYS A 79 -8.56 19.59 -13.25
CA LYS A 79 -9.52 20.15 -14.21
C LYS A 79 -10.54 21.09 -13.57
N TYR A 80 -11.04 20.74 -12.38
CA TYR A 80 -12.12 21.49 -11.72
C TYR A 80 -11.66 22.29 -10.51
N ASN A 81 -10.37 22.24 -10.19
CA ASN A 81 -9.75 22.89 -9.04
C ASN A 81 -10.35 22.49 -7.68
N ASP A 82 -10.85 21.26 -7.57
CA ASP A 82 -11.56 20.76 -6.40
C ASP A 82 -11.07 19.36 -6.02
N LEU A 83 -10.46 19.21 -4.84
CA LEU A 83 -9.90 17.95 -4.36
C LEU A 83 -10.98 16.93 -3.95
N ASP A 84 -12.16 17.42 -3.59
CA ASP A 84 -13.22 16.65 -2.94
C ASP A 84 -14.60 16.91 -3.55
N SER A 85 -14.62 17.17 -4.85
CA SER A 85 -15.87 17.39 -5.57
C SER A 85 -16.71 16.12 -5.62
N GLU A 86 -17.85 16.09 -4.91
CA GLU A 86 -18.81 14.98 -4.96
C GLU A 86 -19.44 14.78 -6.35
N ARG A 87 -19.28 15.76 -7.25
CA ARG A 87 -19.69 15.63 -8.66
C ARG A 87 -18.74 14.73 -9.47
N SER A 88 -17.54 14.47 -8.96
CA SER A 88 -16.53 13.62 -9.59
C SER A 88 -16.77 12.16 -9.22
N ASN A 89 -17.00 11.29 -10.22
CA ASN A 89 -17.10 9.84 -9.99
C ASN A 89 -15.82 9.28 -9.35
N PRO A 90 -14.60 9.64 -9.84
CA PRO A 90 -13.35 9.23 -9.18
C PRO A 90 -13.28 9.60 -7.70
N TYR A 91 -13.65 10.84 -7.35
CA TYR A 91 -13.61 11.25 -5.94
C TYR A 91 -14.64 10.47 -5.10
N ARG A 92 -15.86 10.25 -5.61
CA ARG A 92 -16.87 9.49 -4.87
C ARG A 92 -16.41 8.07 -4.56
N LEU A 93 -15.79 7.39 -5.52
CA LEU A 93 -15.21 6.07 -5.31
C LEU A 93 -14.09 6.11 -4.26
N TRP A 94 -13.16 7.05 -4.40
CA TRP A 94 -12.05 7.19 -3.45
C TRP A 94 -12.54 7.53 -2.03
N LYS A 95 -13.52 8.44 -1.91
CA LYS A 95 -14.15 8.81 -0.64
C LYS A 95 -14.81 7.63 0.04
N GLN A 96 -15.55 6.80 -0.71
CA GLN A 96 -16.16 5.57 -0.18
C GLN A 96 -15.13 4.59 0.39
N ASN A 97 -13.88 4.67 -0.07
CA ASN A 97 -12.79 3.83 0.39
C ASN A 97 -11.92 4.47 1.51
N GLY A 98 -12.22 5.71 1.94
CA GLY A 98 -11.57 6.33 3.10
C GLY A 98 -10.71 7.56 2.81
N ALA A 99 -10.82 8.16 1.61
CA ALA A 99 -10.03 9.33 1.18
C ALA A 99 -10.04 10.53 2.13
N GLN A 100 -11.10 10.68 2.93
CA GLN A 100 -11.34 11.92 3.70
C GLN A 100 -10.16 12.28 4.61
N LYS A 101 -9.48 11.28 5.18
CA LYS A 101 -8.31 11.49 6.04
C LYS A 101 -7.11 12.02 5.27
N THR A 102 -6.82 11.45 4.10
CA THR A 102 -5.77 11.95 3.20
C THR A 102 -6.10 13.35 2.69
N VAL A 103 -7.32 13.60 2.24
CA VAL A 103 -7.75 14.94 1.78
C VAL A 103 -7.58 15.98 2.88
N ASN A 104 -7.94 15.67 4.12
CA ASN A 104 -7.75 16.58 5.25
C ASN A 104 -6.26 16.80 5.55
N SER A 105 -5.45 15.73 5.54
CA SER A 105 -3.99 15.81 5.74
C SER A 105 -3.33 16.70 4.68
N ILE A 106 -3.75 16.61 3.42
CA ILE A 106 -3.27 17.49 2.33
C ILE A 106 -3.62 18.95 2.62
N ARG A 107 -4.85 19.23 3.07
CA ARG A 107 -5.29 20.60 3.37
C ARG A 107 -4.52 21.21 4.54
N GLU A 108 -4.26 20.41 5.57
CA GLU A 108 -3.46 20.82 6.73
C GLU A 108 -2.01 21.08 6.31
N TYR A 109 -1.40 20.16 5.56
CA TYR A 109 -0.04 20.30 5.04
C TYR A 109 0.14 21.56 4.16
N LEU A 110 -0.81 21.80 3.26
CA LEU A 110 -0.83 22.98 2.39
C LEU A 110 -1.37 24.24 3.07
N GLN A 111 -1.64 24.19 4.37
CA GLN A 111 -2.07 25.32 5.18
C GLN A 111 -3.30 26.06 4.60
N LYS A 112 -4.26 25.32 4.05
CA LYS A 112 -5.43 25.86 3.33
C LYS A 112 -6.11 27.03 4.04
N ASP A 113 -6.23 26.96 5.36
CA ASP A 113 -6.96 27.93 6.18
C ASP A 113 -6.05 29.05 6.74
N CYS A 114 -4.75 29.03 6.44
CA CYS A 114 -3.76 29.99 6.96
C CYS A 114 -3.13 30.89 5.89
N ILE A 115 -3.34 30.60 4.60
CA ILE A 115 -2.77 31.38 3.48
C ILE A 115 -3.86 31.92 2.55
N PRO A 116 -3.57 32.98 1.76
CA PRO A 116 -4.50 33.49 0.76
C PRO A 116 -4.92 32.42 -0.26
N TYR A 117 -6.14 32.53 -0.78
CA TYR A 117 -6.69 31.58 -1.73
C TYR A 117 -5.82 31.38 -2.99
N GLU A 118 -5.27 32.47 -3.53
CA GLU A 118 -4.42 32.42 -4.74
C GLU A 118 -3.12 31.64 -4.48
N GLU A 119 -2.50 31.82 -3.31
CA GLU A 119 -1.31 31.07 -2.91
C GLU A 119 -1.63 29.59 -2.69
N TYR A 120 -2.72 29.29 -1.98
CA TYR A 120 -3.20 27.91 -1.82
C TYR A 120 -3.53 27.25 -3.16
N PHE A 121 -4.12 28.01 -4.09
CA PHE A 121 -4.45 27.53 -5.43
C PHE A 121 -3.20 27.02 -6.14
N ASP A 122 -2.14 27.83 -6.20
CA ASP A 122 -0.90 27.47 -6.90
C ASP A 122 -0.18 26.31 -6.22
N LEU A 123 -0.02 26.36 -4.88
CA LEU A 123 0.61 25.30 -4.10
C LEU A 123 -0.10 23.96 -4.27
N LYS A 124 -1.44 23.96 -4.20
CA LYS A 124 -2.25 22.76 -4.39
C LYS A 124 -2.08 22.19 -5.80
N GLN A 125 -2.06 23.02 -6.84
CA GLN A 125 -1.89 22.56 -8.21
C GLN A 125 -0.51 21.93 -8.44
N MET A 126 0.54 22.51 -7.83
CA MET A 126 1.89 21.94 -7.87
C MET A 126 1.95 20.60 -7.13
N PHE A 127 1.45 20.56 -5.90
CA PHE A 127 1.42 19.35 -5.07
C PHE A 127 0.66 18.21 -5.74
N ILE A 128 -0.52 18.48 -6.31
CA ILE A 128 -1.29 17.46 -7.04
C ILE A 128 -0.49 16.87 -8.20
N LYS A 129 0.22 17.70 -8.97
CA LYS A 129 1.04 17.23 -10.10
C LYS A 129 2.21 16.37 -9.62
N GLU A 130 2.84 16.74 -8.51
CA GLU A 130 3.90 15.95 -7.88
C GLU A 130 3.40 14.57 -7.45
N VAL A 131 2.26 14.51 -6.75
CA VAL A 131 1.68 13.25 -6.29
C VAL A 131 1.25 12.36 -7.46
N ILE A 132 0.66 12.93 -8.51
CA ILE A 132 0.35 12.18 -9.74
C ILE A 132 1.62 11.63 -10.36
N ALA A 133 2.67 12.46 -10.51
CA ALA A 133 3.94 12.02 -11.11
C ALA A 133 4.61 10.91 -10.31
N PHE A 134 4.56 11.00 -8.97
CA PHE A 134 5.02 9.94 -8.08
C PHE A 134 4.25 8.63 -8.34
N ILE A 135 2.92 8.64 -8.32
CA ILE A 135 2.12 7.42 -8.54
C ILE A 135 2.30 6.85 -9.94
N ASP A 136 2.38 7.71 -10.96
CA ASP A 136 2.62 7.29 -12.34
C ASP A 136 4.02 6.65 -12.50
N SER A 137 4.97 6.98 -11.63
CA SER A 137 6.31 6.37 -11.62
C SER A 137 6.39 5.02 -10.91
N LEU A 138 5.42 4.69 -10.06
CA LEU A 138 5.41 3.43 -9.33
C LEU A 138 5.10 2.26 -10.28
N PRO A 139 5.79 1.11 -10.14
CA PRO A 139 5.41 -0.11 -10.83
C PRO A 139 4.10 -0.70 -10.28
N SER A 140 3.43 -1.54 -11.07
CA SER A 140 2.23 -2.28 -10.64
C SER A 140 2.55 -3.60 -9.93
N TYR A 141 3.75 -4.15 -10.18
CA TYR A 141 4.30 -5.32 -9.50
C TYR A 141 5.84 -5.29 -9.58
N ILE A 142 6.51 -6.07 -8.75
CA ILE A 142 7.97 -6.26 -8.78
C ILE A 142 8.28 -7.76 -8.79
N GLU A 143 9.23 -8.17 -9.63
CA GLU A 143 9.79 -9.53 -9.64
C GLU A 143 11.13 -9.57 -8.90
N LEU A 144 11.36 -10.59 -8.07
CA LEU A 144 12.60 -10.79 -7.33
C LEU A 144 13.03 -12.26 -7.36
N ASP A 145 14.28 -12.53 -7.69
CA ASP A 145 14.89 -13.86 -7.54
C ASP A 145 15.66 -13.95 -6.22
N LEU A 146 15.26 -14.85 -5.34
CA LEU A 146 15.89 -15.07 -4.04
C LEU A 146 15.74 -16.52 -3.58
N ASN A 147 16.81 -17.14 -3.07
CA ASN A 147 16.78 -18.49 -2.49
C ASN A 147 16.13 -19.54 -3.43
N ASP A 148 16.53 -19.54 -4.71
CA ASP A 148 15.99 -20.41 -5.76
C ASP A 148 14.48 -20.29 -6.01
N LYS A 149 13.87 -19.17 -5.58
CA LYS A 149 12.48 -18.82 -5.84
C LYS A 149 12.38 -17.53 -6.64
N HIS A 150 11.41 -17.52 -7.54
CA HIS A 150 10.99 -16.33 -8.25
C HIS A 150 9.75 -15.75 -7.57
N TYR A 151 9.90 -14.58 -6.96
CA TYR A 151 8.84 -13.89 -6.24
C TYR A 151 8.16 -12.85 -7.13
N VAL A 152 6.84 -12.77 -7.04
CA VAL A 152 6.03 -11.70 -7.63
C VAL A 152 5.38 -10.92 -6.49
N LEU A 153 5.84 -9.70 -6.28
CA LEU A 153 5.28 -8.76 -5.33
C LEU A 153 4.19 -7.94 -6.03
N VAL A 154 2.93 -8.15 -5.65
CA VAL A 154 1.76 -7.54 -6.30
C VAL A 154 0.77 -7.04 -5.25
N HIS A 155 0.03 -5.97 -5.51
CA HIS A 155 -0.84 -5.38 -4.50
C HIS A 155 -1.99 -6.34 -4.13
N ALA A 156 -2.78 -6.79 -5.12
CA ALA A 156 -3.96 -7.62 -4.89
C ALA A 156 -3.80 -9.06 -5.39
N GLY A 157 -3.22 -9.24 -6.57
CA GLY A 157 -3.05 -10.56 -7.17
C GLY A 157 -2.91 -10.51 -8.69
N VAL A 158 -3.05 -11.66 -9.35
CA VAL A 158 -3.08 -11.77 -10.82
C VAL A 158 -4.31 -12.54 -11.27
N ASP A 159 -4.78 -12.30 -12.49
CA ASP A 159 -5.67 -13.21 -13.19
C ASP A 159 -4.90 -14.52 -13.46
N PRO A 160 -5.34 -15.66 -12.87
CA PRO A 160 -4.61 -16.91 -12.98
C PRO A 160 -4.65 -17.54 -14.38
N GLU A 161 -5.54 -17.10 -15.27
CA GLU A 161 -5.72 -17.69 -16.61
C GLU A 161 -4.78 -17.11 -17.67
N ILE A 162 -4.09 -16.01 -17.36
CA ILE A 162 -3.25 -15.28 -18.32
C ILE A 162 -1.82 -15.05 -17.80
N PRO A 163 -0.82 -14.84 -18.69
CA PRO A 163 0.54 -14.49 -18.28
C PRO A 163 0.62 -13.25 -17.39
N LEU A 164 1.63 -13.17 -16.53
CA LEU A 164 1.83 -12.05 -15.60
C LEU A 164 1.89 -10.71 -16.35
N GLU A 165 2.56 -10.67 -17.49
CA GLU A 165 2.80 -9.48 -18.29
C GLU A 165 1.55 -9.00 -19.05
N GLU A 166 0.53 -9.86 -19.18
CA GLU A 166 -0.75 -9.54 -19.83
C GLU A 166 -1.79 -9.00 -18.84
N ASN A 167 -1.50 -9.09 -17.53
CA ASN A 167 -2.37 -8.53 -16.50
C ASN A 167 -2.39 -6.99 -16.58
N ASN A 168 -3.59 -6.41 -16.55
CA ASN A 168 -3.74 -4.96 -16.50
C ASN A 168 -3.69 -4.44 -15.05
N GLU A 169 -3.43 -3.13 -14.91
CA GLU A 169 -3.27 -2.47 -13.61
C GLU A 169 -4.49 -2.61 -12.69
N ASP A 170 -5.71 -2.64 -13.26
CA ASP A 170 -6.94 -2.80 -12.46
C ASP A 170 -7.01 -4.21 -11.84
N ILE A 171 -6.67 -5.27 -12.58
CA ILE A 171 -6.61 -6.63 -12.03
C ILE A 171 -5.57 -6.71 -10.91
N LEU A 172 -4.36 -6.23 -11.18
CA LEU A 172 -3.24 -6.28 -10.23
C LEU A 172 -3.55 -5.55 -8.92
N ALA A 173 -4.44 -4.56 -8.96
CA ALA A 173 -4.81 -3.73 -7.82
C ALA A 173 -6.14 -4.11 -7.15
N TRP A 174 -7.03 -4.89 -7.77
CA TRP A 174 -8.38 -5.11 -7.25
C TRP A 174 -8.83 -6.56 -7.15
N ILE A 175 -8.12 -7.52 -7.75
CA ILE A 175 -8.52 -8.93 -7.69
C ILE A 175 -8.51 -9.46 -6.26
N ARG A 176 -9.40 -10.41 -5.95
CA ARG A 176 -9.56 -10.98 -4.62
C ARG A 176 -9.67 -12.50 -4.70
N GLU A 177 -10.83 -13.05 -4.36
CA GLU A 177 -11.11 -14.48 -4.20
C GLU A 177 -10.69 -15.28 -5.43
N TYR A 178 -10.93 -14.75 -6.62
CA TYR A 178 -10.59 -15.45 -7.86
C TYR A 178 -9.09 -15.74 -7.97
N PHE A 179 -8.23 -14.84 -7.50
CA PHE A 179 -6.78 -15.07 -7.51
C PHE A 179 -6.37 -16.07 -6.42
N TYR A 180 -6.71 -15.80 -5.16
CA TYR A 180 -6.16 -16.57 -4.05
C TYR A 180 -6.82 -17.95 -3.84
N LEU A 181 -7.94 -18.23 -4.50
CA LEU A 181 -8.60 -19.55 -4.49
C LEU A 181 -8.30 -20.42 -5.72
N ASN A 182 -7.52 -19.94 -6.70
CA ASN A 182 -7.22 -20.69 -7.91
C ASN A 182 -5.71 -20.85 -8.14
N GLU A 183 -5.36 -21.90 -8.88
CA GLU A 183 -3.99 -22.14 -9.31
C GLU A 183 -3.50 -20.98 -10.19
N ALA A 184 -2.42 -20.32 -9.78
CA ALA A 184 -1.68 -19.38 -10.62
C ALA A 184 -0.36 -20.02 -11.04
N ASN A 185 0.47 -19.35 -11.85
CA ASN A 185 1.72 -19.91 -12.36
C ASN A 185 2.55 -20.58 -11.23
N PRO A 186 2.72 -21.92 -11.25
CA PRO A 186 3.33 -22.65 -10.14
C PRO A 186 4.83 -22.41 -10.02
N ASN A 187 5.46 -21.76 -11.01
CA ASN A 187 6.88 -21.41 -10.96
C ASN A 187 7.14 -20.14 -10.13
N TYR A 188 6.08 -19.40 -9.75
CA TYR A 188 6.18 -18.14 -9.04
C TYR A 188 5.65 -18.26 -7.61
N THR A 189 6.25 -17.51 -6.68
CA THR A 189 5.71 -17.28 -5.35
C THR A 189 5.15 -15.87 -5.27
N TYR A 190 3.84 -15.73 -5.15
CA TYR A 190 3.16 -14.45 -5.08
C TYR A 190 3.09 -13.95 -3.64
N ILE A 191 3.41 -12.68 -3.41
CA ILE A 191 3.20 -12.00 -2.13
C ILE A 191 2.28 -10.82 -2.37
N PHE A 192 1.19 -10.74 -1.61
CA PHE A 192 0.12 -9.77 -1.85
C PHE A 192 -0.52 -9.23 -0.57
N GLY A 193 -1.13 -8.05 -0.70
CA GLY A 193 -1.91 -7.35 0.33
C GLY A 193 -3.38 -7.25 -0.07
N HIS A 194 -3.98 -6.07 0.06
CA HIS A 194 -5.33 -5.66 -0.43
C HIS A 194 -6.55 -6.35 0.21
N THR A 195 -6.47 -7.67 0.39
CA THR A 195 -7.48 -8.46 1.09
C THR A 195 -6.95 -8.77 2.48
N PRO A 196 -7.48 -8.11 3.53
CA PRO A 196 -7.06 -8.35 4.88
C PRO A 196 -7.09 -9.84 5.24
N CYS A 197 -6.02 -10.33 5.85
CA CYS A 197 -5.84 -11.74 6.20
C CYS A 197 -7.00 -12.28 7.05
N CYS A 198 -7.68 -11.46 7.87
CA CYS A 198 -8.85 -11.90 8.64
C CYS A 198 -10.06 -12.33 7.78
N PHE A 199 -10.08 -11.95 6.51
CA PHE A 199 -11.09 -12.39 5.53
C PHE A 199 -10.64 -13.62 4.72
N ILE A 200 -9.36 -14.00 4.80
CA ILE A 200 -8.78 -15.15 4.10
C ILE A 200 -8.58 -16.33 5.07
N ASN A 201 -8.04 -16.06 6.26
CA ASN A 201 -7.80 -17.06 7.29
C ASN A 201 -9.12 -17.61 7.85
N ASP A 202 -9.22 -18.93 7.96
CA ASP A 202 -10.36 -19.63 8.56
C ASP A 202 -10.60 -19.26 10.03
N ASP A 203 -9.53 -18.91 10.75
CA ASP A 203 -9.59 -18.48 12.16
C ASP A 203 -9.83 -16.97 12.34
N HIS A 204 -9.99 -16.24 11.22
CA HIS A 204 -10.16 -14.79 11.17
C HIS A 204 -9.01 -13.98 11.81
N SER A 205 -7.84 -14.59 11.98
CA SER A 205 -6.64 -13.89 12.44
C SER A 205 -6.13 -12.92 11.37
N PHE A 206 -5.40 -11.89 11.81
CA PHE A 206 -4.68 -10.96 10.93
C PHE A 206 -3.26 -11.44 10.62
N ASP A 207 -2.94 -12.69 10.95
CA ASP A 207 -1.62 -13.27 10.73
C ASP A 207 -1.42 -13.61 9.25
N ILE A 208 -0.17 -13.65 8.81
CA ILE A 208 0.19 -13.94 7.42
C ILE A 208 -0.46 -15.26 6.99
N TRP A 209 -1.20 -15.21 5.88
CA TRP A 209 -1.83 -16.39 5.30
C TRP A 209 -0.90 -17.01 4.26
N HIS A 210 -0.83 -18.33 4.26
CA HIS A 210 -0.11 -19.11 3.27
C HIS A 210 -1.08 -20.01 2.52
N ASP A 211 -0.96 -20.04 1.21
CA ASP A 211 -1.77 -20.88 0.33
C ASP A 211 -1.69 -22.36 0.75
N PRO A 212 -2.80 -22.95 1.25
CA PRO A 212 -2.80 -24.33 1.72
C PRO A 212 -2.90 -25.35 0.58
N ASP A 213 -3.32 -24.92 -0.62
CA ASP A 213 -3.65 -25.82 -1.72
C ASP A 213 -2.52 -25.87 -2.76
N TYR A 214 -2.04 -24.69 -3.20
CA TYR A 214 -1.01 -24.58 -4.25
C TYR A 214 0.36 -24.16 -3.72
N HIS A 215 0.44 -23.75 -2.45
CA HIS A 215 1.69 -23.40 -1.75
C HIS A 215 2.53 -22.32 -2.43
N ASN A 216 1.91 -21.47 -3.25
CA ASN A 216 2.61 -20.47 -4.06
C ASN A 216 2.12 -19.04 -3.86
N LYS A 217 1.27 -18.78 -2.85
CA LYS A 217 0.78 -17.44 -2.51
C LYS A 217 0.90 -17.16 -1.01
N ILE A 218 1.20 -15.91 -0.68
CA ILE A 218 1.38 -15.43 0.69
C ILE A 218 0.66 -14.08 0.82
N ALA A 219 -0.40 -14.03 1.64
CA ALA A 219 -1.10 -12.77 1.93
C ALA A 219 -0.53 -12.15 3.20
N ILE A 220 -0.21 -10.86 3.17
CA ILE A 220 0.42 -10.16 4.29
C ILE A 220 -0.36 -8.97 4.83
N ASP A 221 -1.51 -8.60 4.24
CA ASP A 221 -2.33 -7.49 4.74
C ASP A 221 -2.94 -7.82 6.12
N GLY A 222 -2.33 -7.28 7.17
CA GLY A 222 -2.77 -7.45 8.55
C GLY A 222 -3.99 -6.61 8.93
N GLY A 223 -4.68 -5.99 7.97
CA GLY A 223 -5.99 -5.39 8.16
C GLY A 223 -5.97 -4.09 8.93
N LEU A 224 -4.98 -3.22 8.72
CA LEU A 224 -4.96 -1.86 9.29
C LEU A 224 -6.13 -0.99 8.79
N ALA A 225 -6.78 -1.39 7.70
CA ALA A 225 -8.05 -0.85 7.24
C ALA A 225 -9.27 -1.30 8.07
N VAL A 226 -9.18 -2.42 8.78
CA VAL A 226 -10.30 -3.13 9.41
C VAL A 226 -10.49 -2.65 10.86
N GLY A 227 -10.76 -1.35 11.00
CA GLY A 227 -10.95 -0.70 12.29
C GLY A 227 -9.71 -0.78 13.19
N ASN A 228 -9.91 -0.99 14.49
CA ASN A 228 -8.86 -0.82 15.51
C ASN A 228 -8.28 -2.16 16.00
N LYS A 229 -8.31 -3.20 15.18
CA LYS A 229 -7.93 -4.58 15.58
C LYS A 229 -6.84 -5.21 14.72
N GLY A 230 -6.48 -4.56 13.61
CA GLY A 230 -5.47 -5.08 12.69
C GLY A 230 -4.06 -5.01 13.25
N GLN A 231 -3.10 -5.35 12.38
CA GLN A 231 -1.68 -5.32 12.67
C GLN A 231 -0.89 -4.99 11.40
N LEU A 232 0.33 -4.51 11.56
CA LEU A 232 1.31 -4.44 10.48
C LEU A 232 2.13 -5.73 10.50
N ASN A 233 2.00 -6.53 9.44
CA ASN A 233 2.83 -7.71 9.23
C ASN A 233 4.06 -7.33 8.39
N CYS A 234 5.20 -7.92 8.74
CA CYS A 234 6.43 -7.81 7.99
C CYS A 234 7.06 -9.19 7.81
N LEU A 235 7.30 -9.57 6.56
CA LEU A 235 7.96 -10.81 6.21
C LEU A 235 9.39 -10.54 5.74
N CYS A 236 10.38 -11.13 6.39
CA CYS A 236 11.76 -11.13 5.90
C CYS A 236 11.95 -12.27 4.90
N LEU A 237 12.09 -11.97 3.60
CA LEU A 237 12.27 -13.00 2.57
C LEU A 237 13.62 -13.70 2.67
N THR A 238 14.63 -13.05 3.24
CA THR A 238 15.96 -13.63 3.42
C THR A 238 15.96 -14.74 4.48
N THR A 239 15.23 -14.56 5.59
CA THR A 239 15.26 -15.48 6.74
C THR A 239 13.96 -16.27 6.93
N GLY A 240 12.86 -15.84 6.32
CA GLY A 240 11.51 -16.34 6.59
C GLY A 240 10.89 -15.84 7.90
N GLU A 241 11.56 -14.94 8.63
CA GLU A 241 11.07 -14.41 9.90
C GLU A 241 9.91 -13.44 9.71
N VAL A 242 8.92 -13.53 10.60
CA VAL A 242 7.75 -12.65 10.62
C VAL A 242 7.82 -11.74 11.84
N THR A 243 7.72 -10.44 11.61
CA THR A 243 7.58 -9.42 12.66
C THR A 243 6.21 -8.79 12.58
N VAL A 244 5.59 -8.56 13.75
CA VAL A 244 4.24 -8.00 13.86
C VAL A 244 4.25 -6.78 14.78
N ILE A 245 3.59 -5.70 14.35
CA ILE A 245 3.20 -4.57 15.21
C ILE A 245 1.68 -4.53 15.29
N LYS A 246 1.10 -4.74 16.48
CA LYS A 246 -0.35 -4.65 16.66
C LYS A 246 -0.81 -3.18 16.57
N TYR A 247 -2.01 -2.94 16.04
CA TYR A 247 -2.57 -1.59 15.88
C TYR A 247 -2.50 -0.74 17.18
N GLU A 248 -2.78 -1.38 18.32
CA GLU A 248 -2.79 -0.74 19.64
C GLU A 248 -1.41 -0.21 20.09
N GLU A 249 -0.30 -0.78 19.59
CA GLU A 249 1.05 -0.34 19.94
C GLU A 249 1.37 1.07 19.41
N GLY A 250 0.71 1.47 18.31
CA GLY A 250 0.88 2.79 17.71
C GLY A 250 -0.10 3.84 18.19
N GLN A 251 -1.01 3.51 19.12
CA GLN A 251 -2.00 4.45 19.62
C GLN A 251 -1.48 5.25 20.83
N PRO A 252 -1.91 6.51 21.02
CA PRO A 252 -1.63 7.27 22.22
C PRO A 252 -2.08 6.51 23.48
N LYS A 253 -1.22 6.46 24.50
CA LYS A 253 -1.53 5.87 25.81
C LYS A 253 -2.32 6.83 26.70
#